data_AF-A0A956DE63-F1
#
_entry.id   AF-A0A956DE63-F1
#
_cell.length_a   1.000
_cell.length_b   1.000
_cell.length_c   1.000
_cell.angle_alpha   90.00
_cell.angle_beta   90.00
_cell.angle_gamma   90.00
#
_symmetry.space_group_name_H-M   'P 1'
#
loop_
_entity.id
_entity.type
_entity.pdbx_description
1 polymer ?
#
loop_
_entity_poly.entity_id
_entity_poly.type
_entity_poly.pdbx_seq_one_letter_code
_entity_poly.pdbx_strand_id
1 'polypeptide(L)'
;MGELQLRLDAEARARFEARTAPFLPTTGPVARGEARLFVESRIRLGLDAQWRRLRVFVQAQDARNYGDVAPGTAAGGSTDFHQGYFELRGEPGYVRVGRQEYALGAERFIGPLAWLAGARSFDGVRAHGDFGRFQPDVFVSWSRAQANVTDPGGATHDTEGDFLGVLALTTRLETLTFEPYVLYRHVGPSGAAPTSQRDIVHFGARVNGKSGPWLYDVEAALQTGRVRSDRFDATGDATAHLAGAAEVDVGYEIGGAAGLTLLVGGAYGTGASADGDVDELDNFFPTNHLFYGYADLHGLRNTIDGRLR
;
A
#
# COMPACT_ATOMS: atom_id res chain seq x y z
N MET A 1 8.78 -7.79 39.50
CA MET A 1 7.42 -7.94 38.90
C MET A 1 7.32 -6.92 37.78
N GLY A 2 6.68 -7.24 36.65
CA GLY A 2 6.56 -6.27 35.55
C GLY A 2 5.33 -5.39 35.75
N GLU A 3 5.49 -4.07 35.66
CA GLU A 3 4.40 -3.11 35.74
C GLU A 3 3.55 -3.14 34.47
N LEU A 4 2.23 -2.95 34.61
CA LEU A 4 1.31 -2.78 33.50
C LEU A 4 1.30 -1.29 33.13
N GLN A 5 1.68 -0.98 31.89
CA GLN A 5 1.57 0.36 31.33
C GLN A 5 0.34 0.42 30.41
N LEU A 6 -0.47 1.45 30.57
CA LEU A 6 -1.64 1.71 29.74
C LEU A 6 -1.51 3.09 29.11
N ARG A 7 -1.76 3.18 27.80
CA ARG A 7 -1.84 4.44 27.08
C ARG A 7 -3.10 4.47 26.23
N LEU A 8 -3.84 5.57 26.32
CA LEU A 8 -4.94 5.87 25.42
C LEU A 8 -4.38 6.54 24.16
N ASP A 9 -4.89 6.12 23.01
CA ASP A 9 -4.63 6.70 21.70
C ASP A 9 -5.94 7.30 21.19
N ALA A 10 -5.89 8.53 20.68
CA ALA A 10 -7.07 9.19 20.15
C ALA A 10 -6.70 10.07 18.96
N GLU A 11 -7.49 9.98 17.91
CA GLU A 11 -7.35 10.79 16.70
C GLU A 11 -8.72 11.31 16.28
N ALA A 12 -8.79 12.58 15.89
CA ALA A 12 -9.94 13.13 15.21
C ALA A 12 -9.46 13.96 14.02
N ARG A 13 -10.05 13.70 12.85
CA ARG A 13 -9.72 14.37 11.59
C ARG A 13 -11.00 14.73 10.86
N ALA A 14 -11.02 15.94 10.30
CA ALA A 14 -12.02 16.37 9.32
C ALA A 14 -11.30 16.97 8.10
N ARG A 15 -11.77 16.64 6.90
CA ARG A 15 -11.27 17.22 5.64
C ARG A 15 -12.46 17.63 4.77
N PHE A 16 -12.50 18.90 4.38
CA PHE A 16 -13.41 19.39 3.35
C PHE A 16 -12.74 19.29 1.98
N GLU A 17 -13.50 18.86 0.98
CA GLU A 17 -13.01 18.76 -0.39
C GLU A 17 -14.07 19.22 -1.39
N ALA A 18 -13.61 20.00 -2.38
CA ALA A 18 -14.42 20.49 -3.49
C ALA A 18 -13.79 20.01 -4.81
N ARG A 19 -14.52 19.19 -5.56
CA ARG A 19 -14.07 18.63 -6.85
C ARG A 19 -14.93 19.15 -7.99
N THR A 20 -14.31 19.75 -8.99
CA THR A 20 -14.99 20.25 -10.18
C THR A 20 -14.55 19.44 -11.38
N ALA A 21 -15.50 18.83 -12.10
CA ALA A 21 -15.22 17.95 -13.24
C ALA A 21 -14.12 16.88 -12.99
N PRO A 22 -14.20 16.08 -11.90
CA PRO A 22 -13.15 15.10 -11.58
C PRO A 22 -13.03 13.95 -12.59
N PHE A 23 -14.01 13.76 -13.48
CA PHE A 23 -13.97 12.80 -14.58
C PHE A 23 -14.31 13.53 -15.87
N LEU A 24 -13.47 13.32 -16.88
CA LEU A 24 -13.81 13.72 -18.23
C LEU A 24 -14.83 12.72 -18.79
N PRO A 25 -15.93 13.20 -19.43
CA PRO A 25 -16.87 12.30 -20.08
C PRO A 25 -16.14 11.49 -21.14
N THR A 26 -16.37 10.17 -21.15
CA THR A 26 -15.80 9.26 -22.15
C THR A 26 -16.43 9.44 -23.54
N THR A 27 -17.61 10.08 -23.60
CA THR A 27 -18.29 10.49 -24.83
C THR A 27 -19.06 11.80 -24.61
N GLY A 28 -19.06 12.69 -25.61
CA GLY A 28 -19.81 13.95 -25.58
C GLY A 28 -19.00 15.17 -25.10
N PRO A 29 -19.56 16.38 -25.20
CA PRO A 29 -18.86 17.60 -24.79
C PRO A 29 -18.61 17.60 -23.28
N VAL A 30 -17.47 18.15 -22.85
CA VAL A 30 -17.21 18.47 -21.44
C VAL A 30 -18.18 19.56 -21.02
N ALA A 31 -19.34 19.17 -20.49
CA ALA A 31 -20.21 20.10 -19.82
C ALA A 31 -19.46 20.62 -18.59
N ARG A 32 -19.34 21.96 -18.44
CA ARG A 32 -19.00 22.54 -17.13
C ARG A 32 -20.13 22.15 -16.18
N GLY A 33 -19.93 21.07 -15.44
CA GLY A 33 -20.94 20.43 -14.61
C GLY A 33 -20.46 20.27 -13.17
N GLU A 34 -21.35 20.69 -12.27
CA GLU A 34 -21.47 20.45 -10.82
C GLU A 34 -20.16 20.18 -10.04
N ALA A 35 -19.85 21.11 -9.12
CA ALA A 35 -18.85 20.87 -8.09
C ALA A 35 -19.42 19.87 -7.08
N ARG A 36 -18.73 18.75 -6.89
CA ARG A 36 -19.01 17.83 -5.78
C ARG A 36 -18.33 18.37 -4.53
N LEU A 37 -19.12 18.51 -3.47
CA LEU A 37 -18.65 18.98 -2.16
C LEU A 37 -18.84 17.86 -1.16
N PHE A 38 -17.78 17.49 -0.46
CA PHE A 38 -17.87 16.51 0.61
C PHE A 38 -16.96 16.84 1.78
N VAL A 39 -17.35 16.33 2.95
CA VAL A 39 -16.54 16.35 4.17
C VAL A 39 -16.26 14.92 4.57
N GLU A 40 -14.99 14.59 4.66
CA GLU A 40 -14.51 13.37 5.29
C GLU A 40 -14.33 13.60 6.79
N SER A 41 -14.80 12.67 7.61
CA SER A 41 -14.50 12.62 9.04
C SER A 41 -13.90 11.27 9.41
N ARG A 42 -12.90 11.28 10.29
CA ARG A 42 -12.32 10.09 10.91
C ARG A 42 -12.12 10.32 12.39
N ILE A 43 -12.60 9.40 13.20
CA ILE A 43 -12.33 9.34 14.64
C ILE A 43 -11.72 7.97 14.94
N ARG A 44 -10.61 7.95 15.66
CA ARG A 44 -9.99 6.73 16.17
C ARG A 44 -9.85 6.80 17.67
N LEU A 45 -10.15 5.70 18.34
CA LEU A 45 -9.93 5.51 19.77
C LEU A 45 -9.21 4.18 19.96
N GLY A 46 -8.05 4.23 20.60
CA GLY A 46 -7.20 3.08 20.83
C GLY A 46 -6.74 2.92 22.27
N LEU A 47 -6.41 1.69 22.62
CA LEU A 47 -5.82 1.30 23.89
C LEU A 47 -4.54 0.51 23.62
N ASP A 48 -3.44 0.98 24.17
CA ASP A 48 -2.12 0.35 24.12
C ASP A 48 -1.76 -0.13 25.54
N ALA A 49 -1.77 -1.44 25.73
CA ALA A 49 -1.47 -2.08 27.00
C ALA A 49 -0.16 -2.86 26.89
N GLN A 50 0.79 -2.56 27.77
CA GLN A 50 2.11 -3.19 27.78
C GLN A 50 2.39 -3.81 29.14
N TRP A 51 2.72 -5.10 29.15
CA TRP A 51 3.09 -5.83 30.34
C TRP A 51 4.27 -6.74 30.05
N ARG A 52 5.42 -6.43 30.67
CA ARG A 52 6.70 -7.11 30.42
C ARG A 52 7.05 -7.07 28.93
N ARG A 53 7.05 -8.22 28.26
CA ARG A 53 7.35 -8.38 26.83
C ARG A 53 6.11 -8.35 25.94
N LEU A 54 4.92 -8.45 26.52
CA LEU A 54 3.66 -8.47 25.78
C LEU A 54 3.15 -7.04 25.62
N ARG A 55 2.80 -6.68 24.38
CA ARG A 55 2.00 -5.50 24.05
C ARG A 55 0.72 -5.94 23.36
N VAL A 56 -0.40 -5.33 23.76
CA VAL A 56 -1.70 -5.50 23.13
C VAL A 56 -2.17 -4.13 22.68
N PHE A 57 -2.57 -4.02 21.43
CA PHE A 57 -3.10 -2.78 20.87
C PHE A 57 -4.42 -3.06 20.18
N VAL A 58 -5.43 -2.22 20.46
CA VAL A 58 -6.71 -2.23 19.76
C VAL A 58 -7.06 -0.79 19.44
N GLN A 59 -7.57 -0.54 18.23
CA GLN A 59 -7.99 0.78 17.77
C GLN A 59 -9.30 0.66 17.00
N ALA A 60 -10.37 1.20 17.58
CA ALA A 60 -11.64 1.39 16.89
C ALA A 60 -11.57 2.64 16.02
N GLN A 61 -12.25 2.61 14.87
CA GLN A 61 -12.32 3.70 13.91
C GLN A 61 -13.78 3.89 13.46
N ASP A 62 -14.22 5.14 13.43
CA ASP A 62 -15.40 5.56 12.68
C ASP A 62 -14.94 6.51 11.57
N ALA A 63 -15.18 6.12 10.33
CA ALA A 63 -14.82 6.91 9.14
C ALA A 63 -16.09 7.14 8.30
N ARG A 64 -16.36 8.40 7.94
CA ARG A 64 -17.59 8.81 7.24
C ARG A 64 -17.30 9.89 6.21
N ASN A 65 -18.10 9.90 5.15
CA ASN A 65 -18.18 11.02 4.23
C ASN A 65 -19.59 11.60 4.26
N TYR A 66 -19.68 12.94 4.27
CA TYR A 66 -20.93 13.68 4.24
C TYR A 66 -20.96 14.59 3.00
N GLY A 67 -22.16 14.82 2.45
CA GLY A 67 -22.35 15.66 1.26
C GLY A 67 -22.61 14.84 -0.01
N ASP A 68 -22.23 15.39 -1.15
CA ASP A 68 -22.56 14.85 -2.47
C ASP A 68 -21.42 13.96 -3.00
N VAL A 69 -21.53 12.64 -2.82
CA VAL A 69 -20.42 11.68 -2.99
C VAL A 69 -20.63 10.75 -4.20
N ALA A 70 -19.82 10.92 -5.25
CA ALA A 70 -19.27 9.86 -6.12
C ALA A 70 -18.26 10.49 -7.11
N PRO A 71 -17.30 9.74 -7.71
CA PRO A 71 -16.93 8.33 -7.63
C PRO A 71 -15.45 8.06 -7.22
N GLY A 72 -15.14 6.78 -6.93
CA GLY A 72 -13.83 6.28 -6.46
C GLY A 72 -13.66 6.33 -4.93
N THR A 73 -14.66 6.90 -4.26
CA THR A 73 -14.67 7.23 -2.85
C THR A 73 -16.09 6.99 -2.29
N ALA A 74 -16.23 6.52 -1.06
CA ALA A 74 -15.15 6.15 -0.16
C ALA A 74 -15.65 5.24 0.95
N ALA A 75 -14.67 4.54 1.55
CA ALA A 75 -14.75 3.75 2.78
C ALA A 75 -15.30 4.50 4.01
N GLY A 76 -15.89 5.68 3.82
CA GLY A 76 -16.52 6.48 4.84
C GLY A 76 -17.99 6.11 5.00
N GLY A 77 -18.23 4.97 5.62
CA GLY A 77 -19.55 4.54 6.10
C GLY A 77 -19.42 3.37 7.08
N SER A 78 -18.26 3.21 7.72
CA SER A 78 -17.99 2.05 8.55
C SER A 78 -17.42 2.47 9.91
N THR A 79 -18.01 1.88 10.94
CA THR A 79 -17.42 1.76 12.25
C THR A 79 -16.83 0.36 12.34
N ASP A 80 -15.50 0.24 12.46
CA ASP A 80 -14.80 -1.04 12.56
C ASP A 80 -13.50 -0.89 13.37
N PHE A 81 -12.83 -1.99 13.68
CA PHE A 81 -11.48 -1.99 14.22
C PHE A 81 -10.46 -1.78 13.10
N HIS A 82 -9.78 -0.63 13.14
CA HIS A 82 -8.69 -0.32 12.22
C HIS A 82 -7.44 -1.14 12.53
N GLN A 83 -7.11 -1.33 13.80
CA GLN A 83 -5.98 -2.15 14.25
C GLN A 83 -6.36 -2.97 15.48
N GLY A 84 -5.72 -4.12 15.62
CA GLY A 84 -5.96 -5.08 16.70
C GLY A 84 -4.91 -6.17 16.68
N TYR A 85 -3.92 -6.11 17.57
CA TYR A 85 -2.80 -7.04 17.55
C TYR A 85 -2.21 -7.37 18.93
N PHE A 86 -1.55 -8.51 18.99
CA PHE A 86 -0.63 -8.92 20.04
C PHE A 86 0.80 -8.81 19.52
N GLU A 87 1.70 -8.22 20.30
CA GLU A 87 3.12 -8.08 20.00
C GLU A 87 3.94 -8.67 21.16
N LEU A 88 4.78 -9.64 20.85
CA LEU A 88 5.76 -10.18 21.78
C LEU A 88 7.13 -9.59 21.44
N ARG A 89 7.62 -8.74 22.34
CA ARG A 89 8.95 -8.13 22.25
C ARG A 89 10.02 -9.09 22.77
N GLY A 90 11.10 -9.22 22.02
CA GLY A 90 12.35 -9.87 22.42
C GLY A 90 13.52 -8.93 22.20
N GLU A 91 14.70 -9.30 22.64
CA GLU A 91 15.91 -8.69 22.12
C GLU A 91 16.41 -9.57 20.98
N PRO A 92 16.66 -9.03 19.77
CA PRO A 92 16.65 -7.61 19.40
C PRO A 92 15.44 -7.23 18.52
N GLY A 93 14.20 -7.57 18.89
CA GLY A 93 13.09 -7.38 17.95
C GLY A 93 11.69 -7.72 18.48
N TYR A 94 10.76 -8.03 17.59
CA TYR A 94 9.43 -8.47 17.99
C TYR A 94 8.77 -9.39 16.97
N VAL A 95 7.79 -10.15 17.45
CA VAL A 95 6.79 -10.81 16.60
C VAL A 95 5.43 -10.21 16.92
N ARG A 96 4.66 -9.84 15.89
CA ARG A 96 3.33 -9.25 16.01
C ARG A 96 2.33 -10.04 15.18
N VAL A 97 1.17 -10.33 15.77
CA VAL A 97 0.08 -11.08 15.15
C VAL A 97 -1.22 -10.32 15.30
N GLY A 98 -1.96 -10.17 14.20
CA GLY A 98 -3.26 -9.51 14.14
C GLY A 98 -3.32 -8.41 13.08
N ARG A 99 -4.38 -7.61 13.16
CA ARG A 99 -4.62 -6.48 12.27
C ARG A 99 -3.67 -5.33 12.59
N GLN A 100 -2.84 -4.96 11.63
CA GLN A 100 -1.82 -3.94 11.81
C GLN A 100 -1.60 -3.13 10.53
N GLU A 101 -1.19 -1.87 10.67
CA GLU A 101 -0.64 -1.13 9.54
C GLU A 101 0.75 -1.67 9.19
N TYR A 102 1.06 -1.71 7.89
CA TYR A 102 2.37 -2.07 7.37
C TYR A 102 2.76 -1.05 6.28
N ALA A 103 3.98 -0.53 6.41
CA ALA A 103 4.58 0.43 5.49
C ALA A 103 5.95 -0.10 5.09
N LEU A 104 6.18 -0.24 3.78
CA LEU A 104 7.45 -0.69 3.21
C LEU A 104 8.12 0.46 2.48
N GLY A 105 9.39 0.73 2.80
CA GLY A 105 10.19 1.74 2.11
C GLY A 105 9.51 3.11 2.13
N ALA A 106 9.34 3.71 0.95
CA ALA A 106 8.63 4.99 0.80
C ALA A 106 7.10 4.84 0.78
N GLU A 107 6.56 3.63 0.88
CA GLU A 107 5.13 3.28 0.72
C GLU A 107 4.64 3.24 -0.75
N ARG A 108 5.55 3.06 -1.71
CA ARG A 108 5.21 2.97 -3.13
C ARG A 108 4.53 1.68 -3.55
N PHE A 109 4.80 0.60 -2.82
CA PHE A 109 4.22 -0.71 -3.09
C PHE A 109 3.33 -1.19 -1.94
N ILE A 110 3.69 -0.88 -0.69
CA ILE A 110 2.86 -1.21 0.47
C ILE A 110 2.86 -0.04 1.47
N GLY A 111 1.67 0.48 1.76
CA GLY A 111 1.46 1.49 2.77
C GLY A 111 0.02 1.56 3.29
N PRO A 112 -0.18 2.28 4.41
CA PRO A 112 -1.48 2.45 5.05
C PRO A 112 -2.43 3.39 4.30
N LEU A 113 -1.96 4.16 3.30
CA LEU A 113 -2.79 5.10 2.54
C LEU A 113 -3.66 6.00 3.47
N ALA A 114 -3.02 6.60 4.48
CA ALA A 114 -3.68 7.37 5.54
C ALA A 114 -4.44 8.61 5.02
N TRP A 115 -4.22 8.99 3.75
CA TRP A 115 -5.01 10.00 3.05
C TRP A 115 -6.50 9.65 2.99
N LEU A 116 -6.86 8.37 2.81
CA LEU A 116 -8.26 7.94 2.81
C LEU A 116 -8.82 7.87 4.24
N ALA A 117 -10.12 8.18 4.39
CA ALA A 117 -10.84 8.07 5.67
C ALA A 117 -10.63 6.72 6.36
N GLY A 118 -10.78 5.63 5.59
CA GLY A 118 -10.64 4.28 6.12
C GLY A 118 -9.20 3.87 6.42
N ALA A 119 -8.22 4.51 5.77
CA ALA A 119 -6.85 4.03 5.64
C ALA A 119 -6.81 2.52 5.27
N ARG A 120 -5.66 1.86 5.48
CA ARG A 120 -5.47 0.44 5.20
C ARG A 120 -4.70 -0.21 6.33
N SER A 121 -5.21 -1.36 6.78
CA SER A 121 -4.53 -2.28 7.67
C SER A 121 -4.57 -3.69 7.08
N PHE A 122 -3.72 -4.55 7.60
CA PHE A 122 -3.52 -5.90 7.12
C PHE A 122 -3.66 -6.89 8.27
N ASP A 123 -4.42 -7.95 8.04
CA ASP A 123 -4.48 -9.09 8.95
C ASP A 123 -3.28 -9.99 8.65
N GLY A 124 -2.37 -10.13 9.62
CA GLY A 124 -1.12 -10.83 9.35
C GLY A 124 -0.20 -11.05 10.54
N VAL A 125 0.96 -11.63 10.22
CA VAL A 125 2.08 -11.87 11.14
C VAL A 125 3.29 -11.09 10.65
N ARG A 126 3.93 -10.35 11.56
CA ARG A 126 5.16 -9.61 11.31
C ARG A 126 6.24 -10.07 12.27
N ALA A 127 7.45 -10.32 11.77
CA ALA A 127 8.64 -10.48 12.57
C ALA A 127 9.67 -9.42 12.17
N HIS A 128 10.09 -8.61 13.13
CA HIS A 128 11.03 -7.52 12.92
C HIS A 128 12.25 -7.69 13.83
N GLY A 129 13.45 -7.50 13.26
CA GLY A 129 14.70 -7.46 14.00
C GLY A 129 15.38 -6.10 13.90
N ASP A 130 16.06 -5.69 14.97
CA ASP A 130 16.81 -4.45 15.09
C ASP A 130 18.24 -4.73 15.57
N PHE A 131 19.13 -5.08 14.65
CA PHE A 131 20.53 -5.39 14.93
C PHE A 131 21.44 -4.17 14.69
N GLY A 132 20.96 -2.98 15.06
CA GLY A 132 21.64 -1.70 14.86
C GLY A 132 21.57 -1.25 13.40
N ARG A 133 22.63 -1.49 12.63
CA ARG A 133 22.66 -1.07 11.21
C ARG A 133 21.78 -1.94 10.29
N PHE A 134 21.46 -3.16 10.73
CA PHE A 134 20.68 -4.12 9.94
C PHE A 134 19.32 -4.36 10.61
N GLN A 135 18.25 -4.20 9.84
CA GLN A 135 16.90 -4.42 10.31
C GLN A 135 16.13 -5.31 9.33
N PRO A 136 16.19 -6.64 9.50
CA PRO A 136 15.36 -7.56 8.73
C PRO A 136 13.90 -7.44 9.16
N ASP A 137 13.00 -7.55 8.20
CA ASP A 137 11.56 -7.49 8.42
C ASP A 137 10.87 -8.54 7.53
N VAL A 138 10.05 -9.38 8.15
CA VAL A 138 9.24 -10.39 7.47
C VAL A 138 7.79 -10.13 7.78
N PHE A 139 6.96 -10.03 6.75
CA PHE A 139 5.52 -9.82 6.90
C PHE A 139 4.73 -10.77 6.01
N VAL A 140 3.73 -11.43 6.58
CA VAL A 140 2.79 -12.29 5.87
C VAL A 140 1.38 -11.86 6.20
N SER A 141 0.52 -11.73 5.19
CA SER A 141 -0.85 -11.23 5.34
C SER A 141 -1.83 -12.01 4.48
N TRP A 142 -3.02 -12.19 5.02
CA TRP A 142 -4.20 -12.67 4.29
C TRP A 142 -5.15 -11.50 4.07
N SER A 143 -5.23 -11.02 2.83
CA SER A 143 -6.08 -9.87 2.49
C SER A 143 -7.49 -10.28 2.07
N ARG A 144 -7.70 -11.56 1.74
CA ARG A 144 -9.01 -12.14 1.47
C ARG A 144 -9.06 -13.57 1.97
N ALA A 145 -10.11 -13.91 2.71
CA ALA A 145 -10.33 -15.26 3.22
C ALA A 145 -10.70 -16.23 2.09
N GLN A 146 -10.50 -17.52 2.35
CA GLN A 146 -11.00 -18.60 1.53
C GLN A 146 -12.52 -18.54 1.42
N ALA A 147 -13.04 -18.88 0.25
CA ALA A 147 -14.47 -18.83 -0.03
C ALA A 147 -14.84 -19.81 -1.14
N ASN A 148 -16.14 -20.02 -1.33
CA ASN A 148 -16.65 -20.69 -2.51
C ASN A 148 -16.82 -19.69 -3.65
N VAL A 149 -16.42 -20.10 -4.86
CA VAL A 149 -16.59 -19.34 -6.09
C VAL A 149 -17.22 -20.24 -7.13
N THR A 150 -18.26 -19.75 -7.80
CA THR A 150 -18.91 -20.46 -8.90
C THR A 150 -18.35 -19.98 -10.23
N ASP A 151 -17.85 -20.91 -11.04
CA ASP A 151 -17.31 -20.61 -12.37
C ASP A 151 -18.43 -20.38 -13.41
N PRO A 152 -18.10 -19.89 -14.61
CA PRO A 152 -19.09 -19.69 -15.67
C PRO A 152 -19.76 -20.99 -16.15
N GLY A 153 -19.17 -22.15 -15.89
CA GLY A 153 -19.74 -23.47 -16.15
C GLY A 153 -20.73 -23.93 -15.07
N GLY A 154 -20.91 -23.15 -14.00
CA GLY A 154 -21.79 -23.46 -12.88
C GLY A 154 -21.19 -24.38 -11.82
N ALA A 155 -19.91 -24.76 -11.95
CA ALA A 155 -19.22 -25.55 -10.94
C ALA A 155 -18.75 -24.64 -9.80
N THR A 156 -18.90 -25.11 -8.56
CA THR A 156 -18.44 -24.38 -7.37
C THR A 156 -17.12 -24.95 -6.89
N HIS A 157 -16.17 -24.06 -6.62
CA HIS A 157 -14.81 -24.40 -6.21
C HIS A 157 -14.41 -23.61 -4.96
N ASP A 158 -13.43 -24.14 -4.21
CA ASP A 158 -12.85 -23.48 -3.04
C ASP A 158 -11.64 -22.63 -3.49
N THR A 159 -11.69 -21.31 -3.26
CA THR A 159 -10.55 -20.42 -3.51
C THR A 159 -9.66 -20.31 -2.28
N GLU A 160 -8.34 -20.24 -2.49
CA GLU A 160 -7.35 -20.02 -1.42
C GLU A 160 -7.40 -18.60 -0.84
N GLY A 161 -8.12 -17.68 -1.48
CA GLY A 161 -8.21 -16.27 -1.10
C GLY A 161 -7.05 -15.46 -1.67
N ASP A 162 -6.61 -14.43 -0.92
CA ASP A 162 -5.50 -13.57 -1.33
C ASP A 162 -4.43 -13.54 -0.23
N PHE A 163 -3.18 -13.69 -0.65
CA PHE A 163 -2.01 -13.72 0.24
C PHE A 163 -0.94 -12.73 -0.21
N LEU A 164 -0.26 -12.12 0.77
CA LEU A 164 0.90 -11.27 0.58
C LEU A 164 2.03 -11.74 1.51
N GLY A 165 3.21 -11.98 0.94
CA GLY A 165 4.44 -12.20 1.68
C GLY A 165 5.45 -11.09 1.37
N VAL A 166 6.20 -10.67 2.37
CA VAL A 166 7.24 -9.64 2.30
C VAL A 166 8.46 -10.12 3.06
N LEU A 167 9.61 -10.01 2.42
CA LEU A 167 10.93 -10.11 3.04
C LEU A 167 11.70 -8.83 2.70
N ALA A 168 12.07 -8.05 3.71
CA ALA A 168 12.80 -6.81 3.53
C ALA A 168 14.01 -6.74 4.47
N LEU A 169 15.02 -5.98 4.07
CA LEU A 169 16.19 -5.69 4.90
C LEU A 169 16.52 -4.21 4.80
N THR A 170 16.34 -3.46 5.89
CA THR A 170 16.84 -2.08 5.95
C THR A 170 18.29 -2.09 6.45
N THR A 171 19.20 -1.52 5.67
CA THR A 171 20.61 -1.32 6.03
C THR A 171 20.92 0.16 6.14
N ARG A 172 21.21 0.65 7.34
CA ARG A 172 21.58 2.05 7.58
C ARG A 172 23.09 2.24 7.55
N LEU A 173 23.55 3.09 6.65
CA LEU A 173 24.93 3.56 6.54
C LEU A 173 24.98 5.05 6.92
N GLU A 174 26.18 5.64 6.96
CA GLU A 174 26.36 7.01 7.46
C GLU A 174 25.60 8.07 6.63
N THR A 175 25.56 7.91 5.31
CA THR A 175 24.97 8.89 4.38
C THR A 175 23.76 8.36 3.61
N LEU A 176 23.46 7.05 3.73
CA LEU A 176 22.39 6.39 2.98
C LEU A 176 21.77 5.24 3.75
N THR A 177 20.53 4.93 3.40
CA THR A 177 19.81 3.72 3.78
C THR A 177 19.55 2.91 2.51
N PHE A 178 19.91 1.63 2.53
CA PHE A 178 19.64 0.68 1.45
C PHE A 178 18.61 -0.35 1.90
N GLU A 179 17.58 -0.56 1.09
CA GLU A 179 16.40 -1.35 1.43
C GLU A 179 16.03 -2.29 0.27
N PRO A 180 16.73 -3.41 0.08
CA PRO A 180 16.27 -4.49 -0.79
C PRO A 180 15.09 -5.23 -0.18
N TYR A 181 14.16 -5.66 -1.01
CA TYR A 181 13.01 -6.45 -0.60
C TYR A 181 12.50 -7.37 -1.71
N VAL A 182 11.81 -8.42 -1.28
CA VAL A 182 11.08 -9.34 -2.15
C VAL A 182 9.65 -9.43 -1.63
N LEU A 183 8.69 -9.28 -2.54
CA LEU A 183 7.27 -9.48 -2.26
C LEU A 183 6.78 -10.68 -3.07
N TYR A 184 5.88 -11.44 -2.51
CA TYR A 184 5.08 -12.42 -3.25
C TYR A 184 3.61 -12.12 -3.00
N ARG A 185 2.83 -12.11 -4.07
CA ARG A 185 1.39 -11.92 -4.00
C ARG A 185 0.67 -13.01 -4.77
N HIS A 186 -0.23 -13.66 -4.07
CA HIS A 186 -1.23 -14.54 -4.64
C HIS A 186 -2.59 -13.84 -4.62
N VAL A 187 -3.29 -13.85 -5.75
CA VAL A 187 -4.69 -13.44 -5.88
C VAL A 187 -5.44 -14.61 -6.49
N GLY A 188 -6.23 -15.29 -5.69
CA GLY A 188 -7.04 -16.40 -6.16
C GLY A 188 -8.31 -15.96 -6.89
N PRO A 189 -9.07 -16.90 -7.47
CA PRO A 189 -10.38 -16.62 -8.04
C PRO A 189 -11.35 -15.96 -7.05
N SER A 190 -12.24 -15.12 -7.57
CA SER A 190 -13.26 -14.40 -6.79
C SER A 190 -14.60 -14.39 -7.52
N GLY A 191 -15.70 -14.03 -6.84
CA GLY A 191 -17.01 -13.95 -7.49
C GLY A 191 -17.06 -13.00 -8.71
N ALA A 192 -16.24 -11.94 -8.73
CA ALA A 192 -16.15 -11.02 -9.87
C ALA A 192 -15.26 -11.55 -11.01
N ALA A 193 -14.32 -12.45 -10.70
CA ALA A 193 -13.37 -13.03 -11.65
C ALA A 193 -13.12 -14.50 -11.27
N PRO A 194 -14.09 -15.40 -11.56
CA PRO A 194 -14.14 -16.74 -10.97
C PRO A 194 -13.14 -17.74 -11.55
N THR A 195 -12.44 -17.35 -12.61
CA THR A 195 -11.36 -18.12 -13.25
C THR A 195 -10.02 -17.40 -13.15
N SER A 196 -9.98 -16.19 -12.59
CA SER A 196 -8.78 -15.38 -12.58
C SER A 196 -7.89 -15.72 -11.39
N GLN A 197 -6.63 -16.04 -11.66
CA GLN A 197 -5.61 -16.23 -10.64
C GLN A 197 -4.34 -15.50 -11.04
N ARG A 198 -3.65 -14.92 -10.06
CA ARG A 198 -2.37 -14.26 -10.27
C ARG A 198 -1.39 -14.59 -9.18
N ASP A 199 -0.19 -14.98 -9.60
CA ASP A 199 0.96 -15.21 -8.75
C ASP A 199 2.09 -14.31 -9.22
N ILE A 200 2.41 -13.26 -8.45
CA ILE A 200 3.47 -12.29 -8.76
C ILE A 200 4.55 -12.36 -7.68
N VAL A 201 5.80 -12.49 -8.11
CA VAL A 201 6.99 -12.19 -7.32
C VAL A 201 7.51 -10.82 -7.76
N HIS A 202 7.86 -9.99 -6.79
CA HIS A 202 8.33 -8.63 -7.00
C HIS A 202 9.66 -8.44 -6.27
N PHE A 203 10.71 -8.14 -7.02
CA PHE A 203 12.03 -7.82 -6.51
C PHE A 203 12.21 -6.32 -6.58
N GLY A 204 12.45 -5.68 -5.44
CA GLY A 204 12.65 -4.24 -5.39
C GLY A 204 13.84 -3.86 -4.52
N ALA A 205 14.34 -2.66 -4.75
CA ALA A 205 15.36 -2.06 -3.92
C ALA A 205 15.21 -0.55 -3.89
N ARG A 206 15.32 0.02 -2.69
CA ARG A 206 15.34 1.47 -2.47
C ARG A 206 16.67 1.91 -1.88
N VAL A 207 17.16 3.06 -2.32
CA VAL A 207 18.29 3.79 -1.73
C VAL A 207 17.81 5.21 -1.45
N ASN A 208 17.85 5.62 -0.19
CA ASN A 208 17.56 7.00 0.20
C ASN A 208 18.66 7.55 1.10
N GLY A 209 18.87 8.86 1.09
CA GLY A 209 19.92 9.44 1.92
C GLY A 209 20.13 10.93 1.72
N LYS A 210 21.19 11.42 2.38
CA LYS A 210 21.60 12.81 2.34
C LYS A 210 23.13 12.89 2.24
N SER A 211 23.62 13.75 1.36
CA SER A 211 25.04 14.06 1.21
C SER A 211 25.24 15.57 1.06
N GLY A 212 25.70 16.23 2.13
CA GLY A 212 25.74 17.68 2.19
C GLY A 212 24.33 18.28 2.02
N PRO A 213 24.12 19.22 1.08
CA PRO A 213 22.80 19.79 0.80
C PRO A 213 21.91 18.88 -0.07
N TRP A 214 22.44 17.78 -0.59
CA TRP A 214 21.71 16.91 -1.51
C TRP A 214 20.92 15.83 -0.77
N LEU A 215 19.65 15.70 -1.13
CA LEU A 215 18.77 14.60 -0.75
C LEU A 215 18.56 13.70 -1.97
N TYR A 216 18.44 12.41 -1.78
CA TYR A 216 18.12 11.49 -2.87
C TYR A 216 17.25 10.34 -2.37
N ASP A 217 16.33 9.91 -3.21
CA ASP A 217 15.51 8.71 -3.05
C ASP A 217 15.39 8.03 -4.40
N VAL A 218 15.80 6.78 -4.49
CA VAL A 218 15.78 5.99 -5.72
C VAL A 218 15.19 4.64 -5.40
N GLU A 219 14.14 4.25 -6.10
CA GLU A 219 13.50 2.95 -5.96
C GLU A 219 13.29 2.31 -7.33
N ALA A 220 13.67 1.06 -7.48
CA ALA A 220 13.45 0.30 -8.71
C ALA A 220 12.98 -1.11 -8.38
N ALA A 221 12.13 -1.66 -9.26
CA ALA A 221 11.57 -2.97 -9.06
C ALA A 221 11.26 -3.71 -10.37
N LEU A 222 11.30 -5.04 -10.28
CA LEU A 222 10.97 -5.98 -11.33
C LEU A 222 9.96 -7.00 -10.80
N GLN A 223 8.91 -7.25 -11.56
CA GLN A 223 7.90 -8.26 -11.30
C GLN A 223 8.02 -9.39 -12.31
N THR A 224 7.91 -10.61 -11.82
CA THR A 224 7.71 -11.80 -12.63
C THR A 224 6.58 -12.63 -12.06
N GLY A 225 5.90 -13.41 -12.88
CA GLY A 225 4.78 -14.18 -12.39
C GLY A 225 3.99 -14.89 -13.46
N ARG A 226 2.81 -15.34 -13.06
CA ARG A 226 1.85 -16.00 -13.93
C ARG A 226 0.46 -15.42 -13.69
N VAL A 227 -0.25 -15.19 -14.77
CA VAL A 227 -1.65 -14.78 -14.76
C VAL A 227 -2.48 -15.82 -15.51
N ARG A 228 -3.61 -16.18 -14.93
CA ARG A 228 -4.61 -17.09 -15.52
C ARG A 228 -5.97 -16.41 -15.49
N SER A 229 -6.79 -16.68 -16.49
CA SER A 229 -8.11 -16.07 -16.64
C SER A 229 -9.15 -16.95 -17.33
N ASP A 230 -8.76 -18.11 -17.85
CA ASP A 230 -9.56 -18.96 -18.73
C ASP A 230 -10.32 -20.08 -17.99
N ARG A 231 -9.72 -20.68 -16.95
CA ARG A 231 -10.34 -21.79 -16.19
C ARG A 231 -9.88 -21.84 -14.73
N PHE A 232 -10.78 -22.26 -13.83
CA PHE A 232 -10.46 -22.53 -12.43
C PHE A 232 -9.43 -23.67 -12.30
N ASP A 233 -8.34 -23.41 -11.56
CA ASP A 233 -7.29 -24.36 -11.18
C ASP A 233 -6.72 -25.23 -12.33
N ALA A 234 -6.65 -24.66 -13.54
CA ALA A 234 -6.09 -25.38 -14.69
C ALA A 234 -4.58 -25.61 -14.50
N THR A 235 -4.14 -26.87 -14.52
CA THR A 235 -2.72 -27.22 -14.63
C THR A 235 -2.27 -27.03 -16.08
N GLY A 236 -1.75 -25.86 -16.45
CA GLY A 236 -1.32 -25.56 -17.82
C GLY A 236 -1.03 -24.09 -18.10
N ASP A 237 -1.15 -23.73 -19.39
CA ASP A 237 -0.83 -22.43 -20.01
C ASP A 237 -1.26 -21.25 -19.12
N ALA A 238 -0.28 -20.55 -18.58
CA ALA A 238 -0.47 -19.30 -17.88
C ALA A 238 0.28 -18.23 -18.66
N THR A 239 -0.31 -17.05 -18.80
CA THR A 239 0.39 -15.90 -19.40
C THR A 239 1.51 -15.48 -18.46
N ALA A 240 2.73 -15.37 -18.99
CA ALA A 240 3.85 -14.87 -18.23
C ALA A 240 3.59 -13.39 -17.89
N HIS A 241 3.94 -13.01 -16.67
CA HIS A 241 3.94 -11.62 -16.22
C HIS A 241 5.39 -11.15 -16.16
N LEU A 242 5.71 -10.04 -16.81
CA LEU A 242 7.00 -9.36 -16.68
C LEU A 242 6.77 -7.85 -16.70
N ALA A 243 6.95 -7.21 -15.56
CA ALA A 243 6.71 -5.78 -15.43
C ALA A 243 7.84 -5.11 -14.64
N GLY A 244 8.12 -3.85 -14.92
CA GLY A 244 9.14 -3.07 -14.23
C GLY A 244 8.64 -1.70 -13.79
N ALA A 245 9.30 -1.15 -12.78
CA ALA A 245 9.15 0.22 -12.36
C ALA A 245 10.47 0.81 -11.87
N ALA A 246 10.60 2.13 -12.02
CA ALA A 246 11.73 2.89 -11.50
C ALA A 246 11.28 4.29 -11.11
N GLU A 247 11.94 4.85 -10.11
CA GLU A 247 11.64 6.15 -9.58
C GLU A 247 12.90 6.79 -9.01
N VAL A 248 13.03 8.10 -9.20
CA VAL A 248 14.13 8.91 -8.72
C VAL A 248 13.59 10.25 -8.23
N ASP A 249 13.95 10.64 -7.02
CA ASP A 249 13.86 11.99 -6.50
C ASP A 249 15.24 12.48 -6.10
N VAL A 250 15.55 13.72 -6.47
CA VAL A 250 16.75 14.44 -6.04
C VAL A 250 16.33 15.78 -5.48
N GLY A 251 16.75 16.07 -4.25
CA GLY A 251 16.49 17.31 -3.55
C GLY A 251 17.77 18.13 -3.32
N TYR A 252 17.66 19.45 -3.29
CA TYR A 252 18.72 20.37 -2.89
C TYR A 252 18.23 21.32 -1.80
N GLU A 253 18.90 21.29 -0.65
CA GLU A 253 18.69 22.24 0.44
C GLU A 253 19.35 23.58 0.10
N ILE A 254 18.52 24.59 -0.16
CA ILE A 254 18.98 25.91 -0.62
C ILE A 254 19.61 26.71 0.54
N GLY A 255 19.28 26.36 1.79
CA GLY A 255 19.75 27.06 2.99
C GLY A 255 19.03 28.39 3.22
N GLY A 256 19.11 28.90 4.46
CA GLY A 256 18.42 30.11 4.91
C GLY A 256 17.40 29.85 6.04
N ALA A 257 16.89 30.91 6.65
CA ALA A 257 16.02 30.82 7.85
C ALA A 257 14.71 30.05 7.64
N ALA A 258 14.28 29.88 6.37
CA ALA A 258 13.05 29.19 6.00
C ALA A 258 13.23 27.68 5.72
N GLY A 259 14.47 27.16 5.63
CA GLY A 259 14.70 25.73 5.36
C GLY A 259 14.14 25.25 4.02
N LEU A 260 14.32 26.03 2.94
CA LEU A 260 13.78 25.68 1.62
C LEU A 260 14.56 24.51 0.98
N THR A 261 13.81 23.56 0.42
CA THR A 261 14.32 22.44 -0.37
C THR A 261 13.66 22.46 -1.74
N LEU A 262 14.45 22.32 -2.80
CA LEU A 262 13.95 22.10 -4.16
C LEU A 262 14.05 20.62 -4.49
N LEU A 263 12.97 19.98 -4.93
CA LEU A 263 12.96 18.57 -5.31
C LEU A 263 12.53 18.37 -6.75
N VAL A 264 13.31 17.57 -7.49
CA VAL A 264 13.02 17.15 -8.86
C VAL A 264 12.99 15.64 -8.89
N GLY A 265 12.00 15.07 -9.56
CA GLY A 265 11.94 13.62 -9.71
C GLY A 265 11.00 13.15 -10.79
N GLY A 266 10.86 11.85 -10.87
CA GLY A 266 9.98 11.19 -11.81
C GLY A 266 9.81 9.72 -11.50
N ALA A 267 8.82 9.11 -12.12
CA ALA A 267 8.56 7.68 -12.00
C ALA A 267 8.14 7.09 -13.34
N TYR A 268 8.51 5.83 -13.55
CA TYR A 268 8.12 5.04 -14.70
C TYR A 268 7.55 3.70 -14.20
N GLY A 269 6.39 3.32 -14.71
CA GLY A 269 5.79 2.01 -14.48
C GLY A 269 5.31 1.44 -15.81
N THR A 270 5.78 0.24 -16.13
CA THR A 270 5.37 -0.53 -17.31
C THR A 270 3.85 -0.71 -17.38
N GLY A 271 3.33 -0.81 -18.60
CA GLY A 271 1.91 -0.90 -18.92
C GLY A 271 1.65 -2.03 -19.92
N ALA A 272 0.37 -2.31 -20.20
CA ALA A 272 -0.02 -3.38 -21.11
C ALA A 272 0.63 -3.22 -22.50
N SER A 273 1.18 -4.31 -23.04
CA SER A 273 1.75 -4.37 -24.38
C SER A 273 0.69 -4.79 -25.42
N ALA A 274 0.93 -4.41 -26.68
CA ALA A 274 0.03 -4.71 -27.80
C ALA A 274 0.12 -6.17 -28.30
N ASP A 275 1.11 -6.93 -27.81
CA ASP A 275 1.36 -8.34 -28.12
C ASP A 275 0.54 -9.32 -27.26
N GLY A 276 -0.21 -8.82 -26.28
CA GLY A 276 -1.06 -9.64 -25.41
C GLY A 276 -0.35 -10.16 -24.15
N ASP A 277 0.91 -9.78 -23.92
CA ASP A 277 1.63 -10.08 -22.68
C ASP A 277 1.14 -9.19 -21.52
N VAL A 278 1.13 -9.75 -20.30
CA VAL A 278 0.75 -9.01 -19.10
C VAL A 278 1.98 -8.27 -18.57
N ASP A 279 2.23 -7.10 -19.18
CA ASP A 279 3.37 -6.24 -18.88
C ASP A 279 3.03 -5.04 -17.99
N GLU A 280 1.77 -4.94 -17.53
CA GLU A 280 1.36 -3.87 -16.63
C GLU A 280 1.78 -4.15 -15.19
N LEU A 281 2.49 -3.21 -14.57
CA LEU A 281 2.91 -3.35 -13.17
C LEU A 281 1.70 -3.52 -12.22
N ASP A 282 1.76 -4.53 -11.35
CA ASP A 282 0.87 -4.62 -10.20
C ASP A 282 1.35 -3.68 -9.10
N ASN A 283 0.63 -2.58 -8.88
CA ASN A 283 1.02 -1.57 -7.88
C ASN A 283 0.73 -2.00 -6.43
N PHE A 284 0.16 -3.19 -6.21
CA PHE A 284 -0.15 -3.76 -4.88
C PHE A 284 -1.05 -2.87 -4.01
N PHE A 285 -0.48 -2.35 -2.91
CA PHE A 285 -1.18 -1.60 -1.86
C PHE A 285 -0.46 -0.26 -1.60
N PRO A 286 -0.38 0.64 -2.58
CA PRO A 286 0.46 1.82 -2.48
C PRO A 286 -0.22 2.94 -1.67
N THR A 287 0.59 3.91 -1.21
CA THR A 287 0.14 5.22 -0.73
C THR A 287 0.19 6.23 -1.90
N ASN A 288 -0.54 5.96 -2.99
CA ASN A 288 -0.43 6.74 -4.25
C ASN A 288 -0.67 8.24 -4.07
N HIS A 289 -1.60 8.65 -3.20
CA HIS A 289 -1.88 10.07 -2.95
C HIS A 289 -0.66 10.85 -2.45
N LEU A 290 0.27 10.22 -1.74
CA LEU A 290 1.53 10.83 -1.29
C LEU A 290 2.39 11.30 -2.47
N PHE A 291 2.33 10.56 -3.57
CA PHE A 291 3.20 10.76 -4.73
C PHE A 291 2.51 11.48 -5.87
N TYR A 292 1.23 11.23 -6.12
CA TYR A 292 0.53 11.76 -7.28
C TYR A 292 -0.51 12.83 -6.90
N GLY A 293 -0.75 13.06 -5.61
CA GLY A 293 -1.79 13.98 -5.14
C GLY A 293 -3.14 13.61 -5.76
N TYR A 294 -3.89 14.60 -6.24
CA TYR A 294 -5.19 14.38 -6.88
C TYR A 294 -5.12 13.70 -8.26
N ALA A 295 -3.93 13.47 -8.82
CA ALA A 295 -3.75 12.66 -10.03
C ALA A 295 -3.66 11.15 -9.74
N ASP A 296 -3.81 10.74 -8.47
CA ASP A 296 -3.76 9.34 -8.01
C ASP A 296 -4.95 8.46 -8.44
N LEU A 297 -5.78 8.93 -9.38
CA LEU A 297 -6.70 8.09 -10.14
C LEU A 297 -5.96 6.96 -10.88
N HIS A 298 -4.68 7.20 -11.19
CA HIS A 298 -3.75 6.22 -11.70
C HIS A 298 -2.65 5.95 -10.67
N GLY A 299 -2.08 4.74 -10.72
CA GLY A 299 -0.95 4.36 -9.88
C GLY A 299 0.35 4.32 -10.68
N LEU A 300 1.41 3.80 -10.08
CA LEU A 300 2.64 3.45 -10.77
C LEU A 300 2.42 2.23 -11.68
N ARG A 301 1.57 2.36 -12.69
CA ARG A 301 1.25 1.31 -13.68
C ARG A 301 0.80 2.00 -14.95
N ASN A 302 1.36 1.60 -16.09
CA ASN A 302 1.17 2.29 -17.36
C ASN A 302 1.35 3.83 -17.23
N THR A 303 2.44 4.24 -16.59
CA THR A 303 2.62 5.63 -16.15
C THR A 303 4.04 6.13 -16.41
N ILE A 304 4.12 7.38 -16.86
CA ILE A 304 5.32 8.19 -16.89
C ILE A 304 5.00 9.49 -16.15
N ASP A 305 5.73 9.77 -15.07
CA ASP A 305 5.55 10.91 -14.19
C ASP A 305 6.82 11.77 -14.15
N GLY A 306 6.63 13.09 -14.04
CA GLY A 306 7.68 14.06 -13.78
C GLY A 306 7.17 15.10 -12.80
N ARG A 307 7.96 15.40 -11.76
CA ARG A 307 7.55 16.26 -10.65
C ARG A 307 8.65 17.24 -10.23
N LEU A 308 8.19 18.42 -9.82
CA LEU A 308 8.97 19.51 -9.26
C LEU A 308 8.22 20.01 -8.02
N ARG A 309 8.88 20.07 -6.85
CA ARG A 309 8.28 20.50 -5.58
C ARG A 309 9.20 21.44 -4.82
#